data_AF-A0A936BYM7-F1
#
_entry.id   AF-A0A936BYM7-F1
#
_cell.length_a   1.000
_cell.length_b   1.000
_cell.length_c   1.000
_cell.angle_alpha   90.00
_cell.angle_beta   90.00
_cell.angle_gamma   90.00
#
_symmetry.space_group_name_H-M   'P 1'
#
loop_
_entity.id
_entity.type
_entity.pdbx_description
1 polymer ?
#
loop_
_entity_poly.entity_id
_entity_poly.type
_entity_poly.pdbx_seq_one_letter_code
_entity_poly.pdbx_strand_id
1 'polypeptide(L)'
;MTTSGDIASLDHSLASVISGLPDPAAIVDARQQIVHYNRPLLALSGLNYPQMKRRIAVGLTVADLVRADAGEDVDYLRRCVDEGKVFRLAEVAATTATGQNVVLWQAFIPIFGADQRVTHAMIIIRDVSPEARMQIRFRELVREAEARAEDLEFLVAQRTTELTRALDEVTRLSKTDPLTGLANRRAFFETAEREIDAARRYGRPFSILMCDVDHFKRVNDRYGHQAGDNLLVTCAHGLRRALRRSDLLARFGGEEFIALLIECSPASASITAERCRQNISEATQIQLDTSSAAISHQLTASFGLASYPDDGDDLHTLIQRADAALYAAKAAGRNRVATYGQLVPSEVTANDQPSTRNGGKP
;
A
#
# COMPACT_ATOMS: atom_id res chain seq x y z
N MET A 1 -24.16 71.01 -39.53
CA MET A 1 -23.91 71.97 -38.43
C MET A 1 -24.53 71.38 -37.18
N THR A 2 -23.78 70.57 -36.46
CA THR A 2 -24.13 70.12 -35.11
C THR A 2 -24.00 71.32 -34.18
N THR A 3 -25.09 71.68 -33.51
CA THR A 3 -25.15 72.82 -32.59
C THR A 3 -24.28 72.55 -31.37
N SER A 4 -23.66 73.60 -30.81
CA SER A 4 -22.79 73.56 -29.62
C SER A 4 -23.40 72.85 -28.39
N GLY A 5 -24.72 72.64 -28.36
CA GLY A 5 -25.42 71.88 -27.31
C GLY A 5 -25.34 70.35 -27.43
N ASP A 6 -25.14 69.80 -28.64
CA ASP A 6 -25.05 68.35 -28.87
C ASP A 6 -23.67 67.78 -28.49
N ILE A 7 -22.63 68.62 -28.56
CA ILE A 7 -21.26 68.24 -28.18
C ILE A 7 -21.15 68.18 -26.65
N ALA A 8 -21.72 69.17 -25.94
CA ALA A 8 -21.71 69.21 -24.48
C ALA A 8 -22.55 68.09 -23.83
N SER A 9 -23.63 67.62 -24.49
CA SER A 9 -24.46 66.52 -24.00
C SER A 9 -23.79 65.15 -24.19
N LEU A 10 -23.05 64.97 -25.29
CA LEU A 10 -22.26 63.77 -25.56
C LEU A 10 -21.07 63.66 -24.58
N ASP A 11 -20.32 64.75 -24.37
CA ASP A 11 -19.20 64.80 -23.42
C ASP A 11 -19.64 64.44 -21.99
N HIS A 12 -20.79 64.99 -21.55
CA HIS A 12 -21.31 64.70 -20.22
C HIS A 12 -21.79 63.25 -20.08
N SER A 13 -22.30 62.65 -21.17
CA SER A 13 -22.74 61.25 -21.20
C SER A 13 -21.54 60.29 -21.16
N LEU A 14 -20.50 60.57 -21.94
CA LEU A 14 -19.26 59.80 -22.00
C LEU A 14 -18.51 59.82 -20.66
N ALA A 15 -18.41 60.99 -20.02
CA ALA A 15 -17.84 61.13 -18.69
C ALA A 15 -18.61 60.31 -17.63
N SER A 16 -19.95 60.28 -17.72
CA SER A 16 -20.78 59.49 -16.80
C SER A 16 -20.60 57.98 -17.00
N VAL A 17 -20.48 57.53 -18.25
CA VAL A 17 -20.32 56.10 -18.58
C VAL A 17 -19.00 55.56 -18.02
N ILE A 18 -17.89 56.27 -18.24
CA ILE A 18 -16.58 55.76 -17.81
C ILE A 18 -16.38 55.82 -16.29
N SER A 19 -17.01 56.79 -15.62
CA SER A 19 -16.91 56.95 -14.17
C SER A 19 -17.45 55.76 -13.37
N GLY A 20 -18.39 54.99 -13.93
CA GLY A 20 -18.98 53.81 -13.29
C GLY A 20 -18.21 52.51 -13.51
N LEU A 21 -17.15 52.50 -14.32
CA LEU A 21 -16.39 51.29 -14.62
C LEU A 21 -15.43 50.93 -13.46
N PRO A 22 -15.35 49.64 -13.06
CA PRO A 22 -14.47 49.19 -11.98
C PRO A 22 -12.99 49.10 -12.42
N ASP A 23 -12.74 48.80 -13.70
CA ASP A 23 -11.39 48.71 -14.27
C ASP A 23 -10.88 50.10 -14.71
N PRO A 24 -9.56 50.36 -14.63
CA PRO A 24 -8.91 51.53 -15.24
C PRO A 24 -9.35 51.78 -16.67
N ALA A 25 -9.90 52.95 -16.95
CA ALA A 25 -10.39 53.29 -18.28
C ALA A 25 -10.18 54.76 -18.65
N ALA A 26 -9.91 55.00 -19.94
CA ALA A 26 -9.89 56.32 -20.57
C ALA A 26 -10.76 56.36 -21.83
N ILE A 27 -11.28 57.54 -22.16
CA ILE A 27 -11.80 57.88 -23.47
C ILE A 27 -10.77 58.78 -24.12
N VAL A 28 -10.40 58.44 -25.35
CA VAL A 28 -9.52 59.25 -26.18
C VAL A 28 -10.26 59.82 -27.38
N ASP A 29 -9.82 60.97 -27.86
CA ASP A 29 -10.29 61.54 -29.12
C ASP A 29 -9.62 60.89 -30.35
N ALA A 30 -9.98 61.36 -31.56
CA ALA A 30 -9.37 60.92 -32.81
C ALA A 30 -7.86 61.22 -32.94
N ARG A 31 -7.31 62.08 -32.06
CA ARG A 31 -5.86 62.36 -31.96
C ARG A 31 -5.19 61.51 -30.87
N GLN A 32 -5.91 60.52 -30.32
CA GLN A 32 -5.45 59.64 -29.24
C GLN A 32 -5.17 60.36 -27.91
N GLN A 33 -5.70 61.57 -27.73
CA GLN A 33 -5.53 62.34 -26.51
C GLN A 33 -6.64 61.98 -25.53
N ILE A 34 -6.29 61.78 -24.26
CA ILE A 34 -7.26 61.44 -23.21
C ILE A 34 -8.18 62.65 -22.97
N VAL A 35 -9.47 62.46 -23.21
CA VAL A 35 -10.52 63.46 -22.95
C VAL A 35 -11.27 63.18 -21.65
N HIS A 36 -11.50 61.90 -21.33
CA HIS A 36 -12.11 61.47 -20.08
C HIS A 36 -11.36 60.27 -19.49
N TYR A 37 -11.36 60.14 -18.16
CA TYR A 37 -10.75 59.04 -17.45
C TYR A 37 -11.50 58.77 -16.15
N ASN A 38 -11.39 57.54 -15.64
CA ASN A 38 -11.97 57.18 -14.35
C ASN A 38 -10.93 57.16 -13.22
N ARG A 39 -11.44 57.07 -11.99
CA ARG A 39 -10.61 57.05 -10.77
C ARG A 39 -9.64 55.86 -10.73
N PRO A 40 -10.02 54.63 -11.13
CA PRO A 40 -9.08 53.51 -11.26
C PRO A 40 -7.89 53.80 -12.19
N LEU A 41 -8.07 54.49 -13.32
CA LEU A 41 -6.95 54.88 -14.20
C LEU A 41 -6.00 55.87 -13.53
N LEU A 42 -6.55 56.83 -12.78
CA LEU A 42 -5.74 57.76 -12.00
C LEU A 42 -4.85 56.99 -11.00
N ALA A 43 -5.41 55.99 -10.31
CA ALA A 43 -4.65 55.14 -9.38
C ALA A 43 -3.56 54.32 -10.08
N LEU A 44 -3.87 53.68 -11.21
CA LEU A 44 -2.91 52.90 -12.00
C LEU A 44 -1.75 53.76 -12.52
N SER A 45 -2.03 55.00 -12.92
CA SER A 45 -1.00 55.92 -13.43
C SER A 45 -0.01 56.41 -12.38
N GLY A 46 -0.37 56.31 -11.09
CA GLY A 46 0.39 56.90 -9.98
C GLY A 46 0.39 58.44 -9.94
N LEU A 47 -0.37 59.11 -10.82
CA LEU A 47 -0.51 60.56 -10.83
C LEU A 47 -1.65 61.02 -9.91
N ASN A 48 -1.51 62.22 -9.33
CA ASN A 48 -2.63 62.88 -8.67
C ASN A 48 -3.48 63.70 -9.66
N TYR A 49 -4.70 64.08 -9.24
CA TYR A 49 -5.64 64.82 -10.09
C TYR A 49 -5.05 66.12 -10.69
N PRO A 50 -4.34 67.00 -9.92
CA PRO A 50 -3.68 68.17 -10.48
C PRO A 50 -2.58 67.87 -11.52
N GLN A 51 -1.85 66.77 -11.38
CA GLN A 51 -0.85 66.33 -12.36
C GLN A 51 -1.52 65.81 -13.63
N MET A 52 -2.54 64.96 -13.48
CA MET A 52 -3.31 64.41 -14.60
C MET A 52 -3.96 65.52 -15.44
N LYS A 53 -4.65 66.47 -14.80
CA LYS A 53 -5.30 67.60 -15.48
C LYS A 53 -4.29 68.47 -16.24
N ARG A 54 -3.11 68.72 -15.66
CA ARG A 54 -2.03 69.46 -16.33
C ARG A 54 -1.49 68.73 -17.55
N ARG A 55 -1.33 67.41 -17.47
CA ARG A 55 -0.85 66.60 -18.60
C ARG A 55 -1.90 66.51 -19.72
N ILE A 56 -3.17 66.33 -19.39
CA ILE A 56 -4.27 66.35 -20.38
C ILE A 56 -4.30 67.68 -21.14
N ALA A 57 -4.10 68.81 -20.44
CA ALA A 57 -4.07 70.13 -21.07
C ALA A 57 -2.94 70.32 -22.10
N VAL A 58 -1.88 69.48 -22.06
CA VAL A 58 -0.79 69.48 -23.04
C VAL A 58 -0.86 68.29 -24.00
N GLY A 59 -1.97 67.54 -24.04
CA GLY A 59 -2.20 66.47 -25.00
C GLY A 59 -1.72 65.08 -24.57
N LEU A 60 -1.93 64.73 -23.30
CA LEU A 60 -1.60 63.40 -22.75
C LEU A 60 -2.26 62.25 -23.52
N THR A 61 -1.45 61.24 -23.87
CA THR A 61 -1.90 59.98 -24.46
C THR A 61 -1.86 58.83 -23.43
N VAL A 62 -2.44 57.68 -23.76
CA VAL A 62 -2.36 56.49 -22.89
C VAL A 62 -0.94 55.92 -22.79
N ALA A 63 -0.16 55.99 -23.87
CA ALA A 63 1.24 55.59 -23.89
C ALA A 63 2.13 56.42 -22.93
N ASP A 64 1.72 57.66 -22.62
CA ASP A 64 2.42 58.53 -21.65
C ASP A 64 2.12 58.16 -20.18
N LEU A 65 1.04 57.42 -19.92
CA LEU A 65 0.67 56.95 -18.59
C LEU A 65 1.26 55.58 -18.26
N VAL A 66 1.32 54.73 -19.27
CA VAL A 66 1.74 53.35 -19.18
C VAL A 66 2.45 53.03 -20.48
N ARG A 67 3.76 52.77 -20.40
CA ARG A 67 4.55 52.47 -21.59
C ARG A 67 4.60 50.96 -21.79
N ALA A 68 3.90 50.45 -22.80
CA ALA A 68 4.09 49.07 -23.26
C ALA A 68 5.50 48.90 -23.84
N ASP A 69 6.20 47.82 -23.48
CA ASP A 69 7.59 47.59 -23.91
C ASP A 69 7.75 47.48 -25.44
N ALA A 70 6.67 47.19 -26.17
CA ALA A 70 6.65 47.03 -27.62
C ALA A 70 5.96 48.17 -28.40
N GLY A 71 5.42 49.20 -27.73
CA GLY A 71 4.68 50.29 -28.39
C GLY A 71 3.40 49.88 -29.13
N GLU A 72 2.94 48.65 -28.90
CA GLU A 72 1.79 48.04 -29.57
C GLU A 72 0.49 48.81 -29.29
N ASP A 73 0.35 49.38 -28.10
CA ASP A 73 -0.82 50.12 -27.64
C ASP A 73 -1.21 51.31 -28.54
N VAL A 74 -0.22 52.05 -29.05
CA VAL A 74 -0.44 53.20 -29.96
C VAL A 74 -0.96 52.75 -31.33
N ASP A 75 -0.41 51.65 -31.85
CA ASP A 75 -0.78 51.12 -33.17
C ASP A 75 -2.18 50.48 -33.14
N TYR A 76 -2.52 49.74 -32.09
CA TYR A 76 -3.86 49.16 -31.93
C TYR A 76 -4.94 50.22 -31.68
N LEU A 77 -4.61 51.30 -30.97
CA LEU A 77 -5.53 52.41 -30.80
C LEU A 77 -5.79 53.13 -32.13
N ARG A 78 -4.75 53.33 -32.95
CA ARG A 78 -4.90 53.90 -34.30
C ARG A 78 -5.81 53.03 -35.17
N ARG A 79 -5.57 51.71 -35.17
CA ARG A 79 -6.40 50.75 -35.90
C ARG A 79 -7.83 50.69 -35.39
N CYS A 80 -8.05 50.83 -34.08
CA CYS A 80 -9.39 50.91 -33.49
C CYS A 80 -10.18 52.11 -34.05
N VAL A 81 -9.52 53.27 -34.16
CA VAL A 81 -10.13 54.50 -34.68
C VAL A 81 -10.32 54.42 -36.20
N ASP A 82 -9.31 53.94 -36.94
CA ASP A 82 -9.33 53.86 -38.41
C ASP A 82 -10.30 52.78 -38.93
N GLU A 83 -10.30 51.59 -38.32
CA GLU A 83 -11.10 50.44 -38.77
C GLU A 83 -12.49 50.38 -38.12
N GLY A 84 -12.73 51.13 -37.04
CA GLY A 84 -14.00 51.09 -36.29
C GLY A 84 -14.29 49.71 -35.67
N LYS A 85 -13.25 48.95 -35.28
CA LYS A 85 -13.37 47.62 -34.68
C LYS A 85 -12.82 47.58 -33.26
N VAL A 86 -13.34 46.64 -32.47
CA VAL A 86 -12.81 46.33 -31.13
C VAL A 86 -11.49 45.57 -31.28
N PHE A 87 -10.46 46.01 -30.57
CA PHE A 87 -9.18 45.31 -30.46
C PHE A 87 -8.91 44.90 -29.02
N ARG A 88 -8.30 43.73 -28.83
CA ARG A 88 -7.90 43.23 -27.51
C ARG A 88 -6.43 42.85 -27.60
N LEU A 89 -5.65 43.37 -26.66
CA LEU A 89 -4.22 43.10 -26.55
C LEU A 89 -3.99 42.11 -25.41
N ALA A 90 -3.38 40.97 -25.74
CA ALA A 90 -3.03 39.94 -24.77
C ALA A 90 -1.83 40.40 -23.94
N GLU A 91 -1.90 40.15 -22.63
CA GLU A 91 -0.86 40.35 -21.60
C GLU A 91 0.45 41.01 -22.07
N VAL A 92 0.50 42.34 -21.99
CA VAL A 92 1.66 43.13 -22.43
C VAL A 92 2.46 43.58 -21.22
N ALA A 93 3.77 43.33 -21.26
CA ALA A 93 4.70 43.91 -20.30
C ALA A 93 4.73 45.43 -20.48
N ALA A 94 4.51 46.15 -19.39
CA ALA A 94 4.46 47.59 -19.38
C ALA A 94 5.11 48.17 -18.14
N THR A 95 5.59 49.39 -18.26
CA THR A 95 6.12 50.17 -17.14
C THR A 95 5.20 51.35 -16.87
N THR A 96 4.69 51.45 -15.65
CA THR A 96 3.87 52.60 -15.22
C THR A 96 4.70 53.89 -15.18
N ALA A 97 4.05 55.06 -15.16
CA ALA A 97 4.74 56.36 -15.03
C ALA A 97 5.61 56.49 -13.76
N THR A 98 5.42 55.62 -12.76
CA THR A 98 6.20 55.56 -11.52
C THR A 98 7.41 54.63 -11.58
N GLY A 99 7.59 53.90 -12.69
CA GLY A 99 8.68 52.93 -12.89
C GLY A 99 8.37 51.50 -12.44
N GLN A 100 7.13 51.20 -12.04
CA GLN A 100 6.72 49.83 -11.69
C GLN A 100 6.43 49.00 -12.94
N ASN A 101 7.01 47.80 -13.01
CA ASN A 101 6.72 46.81 -14.06
C ASN A 101 5.39 46.10 -13.76
N VAL A 102 4.51 46.09 -14.75
CA VAL A 102 3.19 45.48 -14.71
C VAL A 102 2.94 44.70 -16.00
N VAL A 103 2.07 43.69 -15.93
CA VAL A 103 1.53 42.97 -17.09
C VAL A 103 0.10 43.42 -17.24
N LEU A 104 -0.23 43.95 -18.42
CA LEU A 104 -1.51 44.57 -18.66
C LEU A 104 -2.30 43.83 -19.72
N TRP A 105 -3.57 43.63 -19.44
CA TRP A 105 -4.55 43.30 -20.45
C TRP A 105 -5.27 44.58 -20.89
N GLN A 106 -5.40 44.81 -22.20
CA GLN A 106 -6.01 46.03 -22.74
C GLN A 106 -7.10 45.70 -23.77
N ALA A 107 -8.18 46.48 -23.75
CA ALA A 107 -9.21 46.44 -24.77
C ALA A 107 -9.51 47.86 -25.28
N PHE A 108 -9.59 47.99 -26.60
CA PHE A 108 -9.88 49.23 -27.33
C PHE A 108 -11.25 49.10 -27.99
N ILE A 109 -12.16 50.02 -27.71
CA ILE A 109 -13.56 49.98 -28.12
C ILE A 109 -13.90 51.30 -28.82
N PRO A 110 -14.26 51.29 -30.12
CA PRO A 110 -14.59 52.51 -30.85
C PRO A 110 -15.95 53.07 -30.41
N ILE A 111 -16.06 54.40 -30.39
CA ILE A 111 -17.29 55.14 -30.09
C ILE A 111 -17.69 55.93 -31.33
N PHE A 112 -18.89 55.66 -31.83
CA PHE A 112 -19.41 56.26 -33.06
C PHE A 112 -20.22 57.52 -32.76
N GLY A 113 -19.99 58.57 -33.55
CA GLY A 113 -20.82 59.76 -33.58
C GLY A 113 -22.12 59.55 -34.35
N ALA A 114 -22.97 60.58 -34.37
CA ALA A 114 -24.25 60.55 -35.09
C ALA A 114 -24.10 60.36 -36.62
N ASP A 115 -22.93 60.66 -37.17
CA ASP A 115 -22.57 60.47 -38.59
C ASP A 115 -21.98 59.08 -38.91
N GLN A 116 -22.05 58.14 -37.96
CA GLN A 116 -21.45 56.80 -38.03
C GLN A 116 -19.92 56.79 -38.23
N ARG A 117 -19.24 57.90 -37.94
CA ARG A 117 -17.78 57.92 -37.91
C ARG A 117 -17.30 57.71 -36.48
N VAL A 118 -16.14 57.08 -36.32
CA VAL A 118 -15.51 56.96 -35.01
C VAL A 118 -15.09 58.35 -34.56
N THR A 119 -15.62 58.80 -33.43
CA THR A 119 -15.30 60.11 -32.85
C THR A 119 -14.32 59.96 -31.69
N HIS A 120 -14.43 58.86 -30.96
CA HIS A 120 -13.63 58.55 -29.78
C HIS A 120 -13.33 57.05 -29.72
N ALA A 121 -12.39 56.67 -28.87
CA ALA A 121 -12.19 55.28 -28.48
C ALA A 121 -12.12 55.17 -26.95
N MET A 122 -12.75 54.16 -26.38
CA MET A 122 -12.62 53.79 -24.98
C MET A 122 -11.54 52.73 -24.84
N ILE A 123 -10.68 52.90 -23.85
CA ILE A 123 -9.61 51.99 -23.50
C ILE A 123 -9.89 51.48 -22.10
N ILE A 124 -9.90 50.15 -21.93
CA ILE A 124 -9.98 49.48 -20.64
C ILE A 124 -8.64 48.79 -20.40
N ILE A 125 -8.04 49.00 -19.24
CA ILE A 125 -6.73 48.49 -18.86
C ILE A 125 -6.89 47.71 -17.55
N ARG A 126 -6.41 46.47 -17.50
CA ARG A 126 -6.39 45.65 -16.28
C ARG A 126 -4.96 45.20 -15.98
N ASP A 127 -4.50 45.45 -14.75
CA ASP A 127 -3.25 44.87 -14.24
C ASP A 127 -3.50 43.40 -13.88
N VAL A 128 -2.88 42.49 -14.63
CA VAL A 128 -2.96 41.03 -14.44
C VAL A 128 -1.68 40.44 -13.84
N SER A 129 -0.75 41.30 -13.40
CA SER A 129 0.49 40.87 -12.75
C SER A 129 0.24 40.06 -11.47
N PRO A 130 -0.73 40.41 -10.60
CA PRO A 130 -1.03 39.62 -9.40
C PRO A 130 -1.44 38.18 -9.73
N GLU A 131 -2.29 38.00 -10.74
CA GLU A 131 -2.80 36.71 -11.20
C GLU A 131 -1.68 35.87 -11.82
N ALA A 132 -0.85 36.47 -12.69
CA ALA A 132 0.29 35.80 -13.30
C ALA A 132 1.29 35.31 -12.23
N ARG A 133 1.60 36.14 -11.23
CA ARG A 133 2.47 35.76 -10.10
C ARG A 133 1.86 34.63 -9.27
N MET A 134 0.55 34.69 -9.00
CA MET A 134 -0.15 33.64 -8.25
C MET A 134 -0.15 32.31 -9.00
N GLN A 135 -0.36 32.32 -10.32
CA GLN A 135 -0.30 31.10 -11.13
C GLN A 135 1.08 30.45 -11.14
N ILE A 136 2.14 31.24 -11.27
CA ILE A 136 3.52 30.72 -11.20
C ILE A 136 3.78 30.11 -9.82
N ARG A 137 3.45 30.85 -8.75
CA ARG A 137 3.67 30.36 -7.38
C ARG A 137 2.88 29.09 -7.08
N PHE A 138 1.65 29.00 -7.57
CA PHE A 138 0.84 27.80 -7.41
C PHE A 138 1.47 26.59 -8.11
N ARG A 139 1.96 26.74 -9.35
CA ARG A 139 2.65 25.65 -10.05
C ARG A 139 3.92 25.21 -9.33
N GLU A 140 4.69 26.13 -8.76
CA GLU A 140 5.87 25.79 -7.95
C GLU A 140 5.48 24.97 -6.72
N LEU A 141 4.47 25.42 -5.96
CA LEU A 141 4.01 24.71 -4.77
C LEU A 141 3.48 23.31 -5.09
N VAL A 142 2.76 23.15 -6.19
CA VAL A 142 2.29 21.84 -6.66
C VAL A 142 3.46 20.94 -6.98
N ARG A 143 4.46 21.42 -7.74
CA ARG A 143 5.67 20.64 -8.04
C ARG A 143 6.46 20.25 -6.79
N GLU A 144 6.60 21.16 -5.84
CA GLU A 144 7.26 20.86 -4.55
C GLU A 144 6.49 19.82 -3.74
N ALA A 145 5.15 19.89 -3.74
CA ALA A 145 4.30 18.93 -3.05
C ALA A 145 4.36 17.54 -3.70
N GLU A 146 4.34 17.47 -5.04
CA GLU A 146 4.47 16.24 -5.81
C GLU A 146 5.83 15.56 -5.56
N ALA A 147 6.94 16.30 -5.63
CA ALA A 147 8.26 15.76 -5.34
C ALA A 147 8.38 15.21 -3.91
N ARG A 148 7.83 15.92 -2.92
CA ARG A 148 7.80 15.43 -1.53
C ARG A 148 6.93 14.19 -1.37
N ALA A 149 5.83 14.09 -2.10
CA ALA A 149 4.95 12.92 -2.06
C ALA A 149 5.68 11.69 -2.63
N GLU A 150 6.39 11.83 -3.75
CA GLU A 150 7.20 10.75 -4.34
C GLU A 150 8.30 10.26 -3.38
N ASP A 151 9.03 11.18 -2.74
CA ASP A 151 10.06 10.84 -1.74
C ASP A 151 9.47 10.08 -0.54
N LEU A 152 8.29 10.52 -0.07
CA LEU A 152 7.58 9.86 1.04
C LEU A 152 7.08 8.47 0.64
N GLU A 153 6.51 8.33 -0.55
CA GLU A 153 6.06 7.03 -1.06
C GLU A 153 7.21 6.04 -1.18
N PHE A 154 8.36 6.49 -1.71
CA PHE A 154 9.57 5.67 -1.77
C PHE A 154 10.03 5.23 -0.38
N LEU A 155 10.08 6.16 0.58
CA LEU A 155 10.48 5.86 1.95
C LEU A 155 9.51 4.89 2.64
N VAL A 156 8.20 5.07 2.45
CA VAL A 156 7.17 4.18 2.98
C VAL A 156 7.30 2.78 2.38
N ALA A 157 7.51 2.65 1.07
CA ALA A 157 7.71 1.36 0.41
C ALA A 157 8.96 0.65 0.94
N GLN A 158 10.06 1.39 1.12
CA GLN A 158 11.30 0.84 1.68
C GLN A 158 11.08 0.34 3.12
N ARG A 159 10.47 1.16 4.00
CA ARG A 159 10.19 0.78 5.39
C ARG A 159 9.23 -0.39 5.51
N THR A 160 8.21 -0.44 4.65
CA THR A 160 7.25 -1.55 4.61
C THR A 160 7.95 -2.86 4.26
N THR A 161 8.87 -2.82 3.30
CA THR A 161 9.67 -4.00 2.90
C THR A 161 10.58 -4.47 4.05
N GLU A 162 11.28 -3.54 4.72
CA GLU A 162 12.15 -3.85 5.86
C GLU A 162 11.35 -4.47 7.02
N LEU A 163 10.21 -3.88 7.37
CA LEU A 163 9.33 -4.37 8.42
C LEU A 163 8.79 -5.76 8.11
N THR A 164 8.38 -6.00 6.87
CA THR A 164 7.87 -7.31 6.43
C THR A 164 8.94 -8.38 6.57
N ARG A 165 10.18 -8.11 6.13
CA ARG A 165 11.31 -9.04 6.30
C ARG A 165 11.63 -9.32 7.76
N ALA A 166 11.62 -8.28 8.61
CA ALA A 166 11.86 -8.45 10.04
C ALA A 166 10.75 -9.28 10.70
N LEU A 167 9.49 -9.05 10.32
CA LEU A 167 8.34 -9.82 10.81
C LEU A 167 8.43 -11.29 10.37
N ASP A 168 8.80 -11.55 9.11
CA ASP A 168 9.00 -12.91 8.59
C ASP A 168 10.10 -13.63 9.38
N GLU A 169 11.22 -12.96 9.65
CA GLU A 169 12.33 -13.55 10.41
C GLU A 169 11.96 -13.81 11.87
N VAL A 170 11.29 -12.86 12.54
CA VAL A 170 10.76 -13.07 13.90
C VAL A 170 9.76 -14.22 13.92
N THR A 171 8.90 -14.31 12.90
CA THR A 171 7.92 -15.40 12.77
C THR A 171 8.62 -16.74 12.58
N ARG A 172 9.65 -16.81 11.71
CA ARG A 172 10.45 -18.01 11.49
C ARG A 172 11.12 -18.46 12.78
N LEU A 173 11.86 -17.57 13.44
CA LEU A 173 12.53 -17.85 14.72
C LEU A 173 11.54 -18.29 15.81
N SER A 174 10.32 -17.75 15.81
CA SER A 174 9.28 -18.13 16.76
C SER A 174 8.57 -19.45 16.42
N LYS A 175 8.66 -19.95 15.18
CA LYS A 175 7.88 -21.11 14.71
C LYS A 175 8.71 -22.33 14.33
N THR A 176 10.01 -22.19 14.16
CA THR A 176 10.91 -23.29 13.81
C THR A 176 11.83 -23.67 14.96
N ASP A 177 12.15 -24.94 15.08
CA ASP A 177 13.24 -25.43 15.93
C ASP A 177 14.59 -25.11 15.25
N PRO A 178 15.49 -24.36 15.90
CA PRO A 178 16.72 -23.89 15.26
C PRO A 178 17.72 -25.01 14.96
N LEU A 179 17.64 -26.15 15.66
CA LEU A 179 18.54 -27.28 15.44
C LEU A 179 18.13 -28.08 14.21
N THR A 180 16.86 -28.50 14.15
CA THR A 180 16.37 -29.42 13.12
C THR A 180 15.74 -28.73 11.91
N GLY A 181 15.42 -27.44 12.02
CA GLY A 181 14.72 -26.67 10.99
C GLY A 181 13.23 -27.05 10.84
N LEU A 182 12.73 -27.99 11.64
CA LEU A 182 11.32 -28.38 11.66
C LEU A 182 10.47 -27.31 12.35
N ALA A 183 9.14 -27.44 12.27
CA ALA A 183 8.27 -26.65 13.13
C ALA A 183 8.59 -26.95 14.61
N ASN A 184 8.45 -25.95 15.48
CA ASN A 184 8.51 -26.16 16.92
C ASN A 184 7.13 -26.56 17.46
N ARG A 185 7.09 -26.98 18.72
CA ARG A 185 5.86 -27.37 19.41
C ARG A 185 4.74 -26.35 19.27
N ARG A 186 5.02 -25.05 19.42
CA ARG A 186 4.00 -23.99 19.30
C ARG A 186 3.40 -23.95 17.89
N ALA A 187 4.24 -23.94 16.86
CA ALA A 187 3.78 -23.90 15.48
C ALA A 187 2.99 -25.15 15.08
N PHE A 188 3.33 -26.31 15.65
CA PHE A 188 2.57 -27.54 15.48
C PHE A 188 1.12 -27.38 15.95
N PHE A 189 0.90 -26.96 17.20
CA PHE A 189 -0.46 -26.78 17.75
C PHE A 189 -1.27 -25.75 16.93
N GLU A 190 -0.69 -24.57 16.65
CA GLU A 190 -1.36 -23.52 15.87
C GLU A 190 -1.85 -24.00 14.49
N THR A 191 -1.09 -24.90 13.85
CA THR A 191 -1.40 -25.40 12.50
C THR A 191 -2.31 -26.63 12.57
N ALA A 192 -2.05 -27.55 13.49
CA ALA A 192 -2.81 -28.79 13.65
C ALA A 192 -4.28 -28.51 14.01
N GLU A 193 -4.57 -27.53 14.86
CA GLU A 193 -5.95 -27.15 15.19
C GLU A 193 -6.76 -26.76 13.95
N ARG A 194 -6.16 -25.98 13.04
CA ARG A 194 -6.81 -25.54 11.79
C ARG A 194 -7.10 -26.71 10.85
N GLU A 195 -6.15 -27.62 10.69
CA GLU A 195 -6.29 -28.79 9.83
C GLU A 195 -7.30 -29.79 10.40
N ILE A 196 -7.35 -29.96 11.72
CA ILE A 196 -8.32 -30.83 12.39
C ILE A 196 -9.75 -30.30 12.25
N ASP A 197 -9.95 -28.99 12.39
CA ASP A 197 -11.26 -28.39 12.14
C ASP A 197 -11.73 -28.60 10.69
N ALA A 198 -10.81 -28.51 9.72
CA ALA A 198 -11.10 -28.86 8.34
C ALA A 198 -11.45 -30.34 8.17
N ALA A 199 -10.65 -31.24 8.75
CA ALA A 199 -10.86 -32.68 8.67
C ALA A 199 -12.20 -33.11 9.28
N ARG A 200 -12.57 -32.57 10.45
CA ARG A 200 -13.87 -32.80 11.11
C ARG A 200 -15.04 -32.36 10.24
N ARG A 201 -14.96 -31.16 9.66
CA ARG A 201 -16.02 -30.62 8.77
C ARG A 201 -16.29 -31.50 7.56
N TYR A 202 -15.26 -32.16 7.01
CA TYR A 202 -15.38 -32.99 5.82
C TYR A 202 -15.36 -34.50 6.11
N GLY A 203 -15.37 -34.91 7.37
CA GLY A 203 -15.34 -36.32 7.77
C GLY A 203 -14.08 -37.06 7.31
N ARG A 204 -12.93 -36.38 7.24
CA ARG A 204 -11.67 -36.96 6.75
C ARG A 204 -10.85 -37.53 7.91
N PRO A 205 -10.33 -38.77 7.82
CA PRO A 205 -9.49 -39.33 8.86
C PRO A 205 -8.12 -38.65 8.90
N PHE A 206 -7.52 -38.57 10.08
CA PHE A 206 -6.13 -38.12 10.24
C PHE A 206 -5.49 -38.89 11.39
N SER A 207 -4.16 -38.87 11.47
CA SER A 207 -3.44 -39.60 12.53
C SER A 207 -2.34 -38.74 13.14
N ILE A 208 -2.19 -38.85 14.47
CA ILE A 208 -1.06 -38.31 15.21
C ILE A 208 0.00 -39.40 15.34
N LEU A 209 1.24 -39.02 15.01
CA LEU A 209 2.43 -39.85 15.17
C LEU A 209 3.36 -39.17 16.16
N MET A 210 3.63 -39.86 17.27
CA MET A 210 4.66 -39.49 18.25
C MET A 210 5.89 -40.36 17.99
N CYS A 211 7.08 -39.75 18.03
CA CYS A 211 8.35 -40.41 17.80
C CYS A 211 9.35 -39.96 18.86
N ASP A 212 10.14 -40.91 19.37
CA ASP A 212 11.24 -40.62 20.29
C ASP A 212 12.47 -41.46 19.92
N VAL A 213 13.63 -40.80 19.98
CA VAL A 213 14.89 -41.42 19.61
C VAL A 213 15.41 -42.31 20.73
N ASP A 214 15.53 -43.60 20.44
CA ASP A 214 15.88 -44.60 21.43
C ASP A 214 17.31 -44.39 21.97
N HIS A 215 17.43 -44.42 23.29
CA HIS A 215 18.70 -44.29 24.00
C HIS A 215 19.47 -42.97 23.75
N PHE A 216 18.79 -41.89 23.34
CA PHE A 216 19.42 -40.60 23.05
C PHE A 216 20.34 -40.08 24.17
N LYS A 217 19.89 -40.12 25.42
CA LYS A 217 20.72 -39.74 26.58
C LYS A 217 22.05 -40.49 26.64
N ARG A 218 22.08 -41.80 26.33
CA ARG A 218 23.32 -42.60 26.32
C ARG A 218 24.29 -42.15 25.23
N VAL A 219 23.78 -41.66 24.11
CA VAL A 219 24.60 -41.09 23.02
C VAL A 219 25.22 -39.78 23.49
N ASN A 220 24.42 -38.88 24.08
CA ASN A 220 24.94 -37.63 24.65
C ASN A 220 25.99 -37.87 25.72
N ASP A 221 25.72 -38.77 26.67
CA ASP A 221 26.63 -39.07 27.77
C ASP A 221 27.95 -39.67 27.29
N ARG A 222 27.94 -40.41 26.18
CA ARG A 222 29.11 -41.12 25.64
C ARG A 222 29.91 -40.33 24.61
N TYR A 223 29.25 -39.54 23.77
CA TYR A 223 29.85 -38.89 22.59
C TYR A 223 29.70 -37.35 22.61
N GLY A 224 29.07 -36.81 23.64
CA GLY A 224 28.85 -35.37 23.82
C GLY A 224 27.63 -34.85 23.08
N HIS A 225 27.19 -33.65 23.47
CA HIS A 225 25.97 -33.02 22.97
C HIS A 225 26.01 -32.75 21.46
N GLN A 226 27.16 -32.42 20.88
CA GLN A 226 27.28 -32.19 19.44
C GLN A 226 26.92 -33.44 18.61
N ALA A 227 27.25 -34.64 19.12
CA ALA A 227 26.89 -35.89 18.47
C ALA A 227 25.38 -36.14 18.55
N GLY A 228 24.75 -35.83 19.69
CA GLY A 228 23.30 -35.86 19.83
C GLY A 228 22.59 -34.87 18.91
N ASP A 229 23.11 -33.65 18.79
CA ASP A 229 22.53 -32.63 17.91
C ASP A 229 22.52 -33.06 16.45
N ASN A 230 23.66 -33.59 15.96
CA ASN A 230 23.75 -34.16 14.61
C ASN A 230 22.76 -35.32 14.42
N LEU A 231 22.59 -36.14 15.45
CA LEU A 231 21.69 -37.28 15.43
C LEU A 231 20.22 -36.86 15.35
N LEU A 232 19.83 -35.78 16.04
CA LEU A 232 18.49 -35.21 15.94
C LEU A 232 18.22 -34.62 14.55
N VAL A 233 19.21 -33.98 13.94
CA VAL A 233 19.13 -33.50 12.54
C VAL A 233 18.91 -34.66 11.58
N THR A 234 19.66 -35.76 11.74
CA THR A 234 19.50 -36.96 10.91
C THR A 234 18.14 -37.61 11.10
N CYS A 235 17.64 -37.69 12.34
CA CYS A 235 16.31 -38.17 12.63
C CYS A 235 15.24 -37.31 11.93
N ALA A 236 15.34 -35.98 12.06
CA ALA A 236 14.44 -35.03 11.40
C ALA A 236 14.39 -35.22 9.88
N HIS A 237 15.54 -35.43 9.23
CA HIS A 237 15.61 -35.73 7.80
C HIS A 237 14.99 -37.08 7.45
N GLY A 238 15.25 -38.13 8.24
CA GLY A 238 14.67 -39.47 8.06
C GLY A 238 13.14 -39.45 8.14
N LEU A 239 12.60 -38.74 9.13
CA LEU A 239 11.17 -38.47 9.25
C LEU A 239 10.66 -37.70 8.03
N ARG A 240 11.24 -36.55 7.71
CA ARG A 240 10.73 -35.69 6.64
C ARG A 240 10.69 -36.39 5.27
N ARG A 241 11.65 -37.27 4.97
CA ARG A 241 11.67 -38.08 3.73
C ARG A 241 10.51 -39.08 3.64
N ALA A 242 9.98 -39.52 4.77
CA ALA A 242 8.85 -40.44 4.83
C ALA A 242 7.49 -39.74 4.83
N LEU A 243 7.43 -38.42 5.07
CA LEU A 243 6.18 -37.67 5.17
C LEU A 243 5.87 -36.91 3.88
N ARG A 244 4.59 -36.68 3.60
CA ARG A 244 4.16 -35.85 2.47
C ARG A 244 4.39 -34.37 2.80
N ARG A 245 4.40 -33.54 1.76
CA ARG A 245 4.52 -32.08 1.95
C ARG A 245 3.35 -31.50 2.75
N SER A 246 2.15 -32.08 2.60
CA SER A 246 0.93 -31.72 3.34
C SER A 246 0.99 -32.08 4.82
N ASP A 247 1.74 -33.13 5.19
CA ASP A 247 1.82 -33.56 6.58
C ASP A 247 2.64 -32.57 7.42
N LEU A 248 2.18 -32.32 8.64
CA LEU A 248 2.89 -31.48 9.59
C LEU A 248 3.91 -32.31 10.34
N LEU A 249 5.12 -31.78 10.51
CA LEU A 249 6.20 -32.41 11.26
C LEU A 249 6.87 -31.36 12.13
N ALA A 250 7.02 -31.67 13.42
CA ALA A 250 7.61 -30.77 14.39
C ALA A 250 8.51 -31.50 15.39
N ARG A 251 9.48 -30.78 15.95
CA ARG A 251 10.19 -31.21 17.15
C ARG A 251 9.37 -30.79 18.37
N PHE A 252 8.93 -31.77 19.15
CA PHE A 252 8.02 -31.56 20.27
C PHE A 252 8.79 -31.11 21.54
N GLY A 253 10.00 -31.62 21.73
CA GLY A 253 10.93 -31.23 22.79
C GLY A 253 12.01 -32.29 22.99
N GLY A 254 13.22 -31.92 23.42
CA GLY A 254 14.31 -32.90 23.64
C GLY A 254 14.57 -33.77 22.41
N GLU A 255 14.43 -35.09 22.57
CA GLU A 255 14.52 -36.10 21.50
C GLU A 255 13.18 -36.52 20.86
N GLU A 256 12.09 -35.81 21.17
CA GLU A 256 10.74 -36.14 20.74
C GLU A 256 10.30 -35.35 19.51
N PHE A 257 9.65 -36.04 18.58
CA PHE A 257 9.07 -35.50 17.37
C PHE A 257 7.58 -35.85 17.30
N ILE A 258 6.81 -34.97 16.67
CA ILE A 258 5.39 -35.16 16.45
C ILE A 258 5.04 -34.89 14.99
N ALA A 259 4.11 -35.66 14.44
CA ALA A 259 3.53 -35.41 13.14
C ALA A 259 2.01 -35.52 13.12
N LEU A 260 1.39 -34.70 12.27
CA LEU A 260 -0.02 -34.82 11.89
C LEU A 260 -0.06 -35.33 10.45
N LEU A 261 -0.54 -36.55 10.27
CA LEU A 261 -0.71 -37.19 8.97
C LEU A 261 -2.12 -36.88 8.46
N ILE A 262 -2.21 -36.02 7.45
CA ILE A 262 -3.49 -35.51 6.94
C ILE A 262 -4.11 -36.53 5.98
N GLU A 263 -5.43 -36.74 6.08
CA GLU A 263 -6.16 -37.69 5.24
C GLU A 263 -5.57 -39.11 5.31
N CYS A 264 -5.21 -39.52 6.53
CA CYS A 264 -4.44 -40.72 6.78
C CYS A 264 -5.17 -41.64 7.75
N SER A 265 -5.62 -42.79 7.21
CA SER A 265 -6.23 -43.87 7.98
C SER A 265 -5.22 -44.52 8.96
N PRO A 266 -5.68 -45.22 10.02
CA PRO A 266 -4.80 -45.93 10.94
C PRO A 266 -3.82 -46.90 10.26
N ALA A 267 -4.30 -47.62 9.22
CA ALA A 267 -3.47 -48.54 8.45
C ALA A 267 -2.39 -47.81 7.63
N SER A 268 -2.76 -46.71 6.96
CA SER A 268 -1.81 -45.87 6.20
C SER A 268 -0.80 -45.17 7.11
N ALA A 269 -1.22 -44.77 8.31
CA ALA A 269 -0.38 -44.16 9.32
C ALA A 269 0.68 -45.16 9.81
N SER A 270 0.28 -46.42 10.05
CA SER A 270 1.19 -47.50 10.44
C SER A 270 2.28 -47.76 9.38
N ILE A 271 1.89 -47.81 8.10
CA ILE A 271 2.84 -47.95 6.99
C ILE A 271 3.82 -46.76 6.95
N THR A 272 3.31 -45.55 7.14
CA THR A 272 4.12 -44.32 7.15
C THR A 272 5.11 -44.31 8.32
N ALA A 273 4.67 -44.71 9.51
CA ALA A 273 5.51 -44.81 10.70
C ALA A 273 6.61 -45.87 10.53
N GLU A 274 6.29 -47.02 9.93
CA GLU A 274 7.28 -48.06 9.66
C GLU A 274 8.32 -47.59 8.65
N ARG A 275 7.92 -46.85 7.61
CA ARG A 275 8.86 -46.21 6.68
C ARG A 275 9.75 -45.18 7.39
N CYS A 276 9.19 -44.40 8.31
CA CYS A 276 9.98 -43.47 9.14
C CYS A 276 11.06 -44.23 9.93
N ARG A 277 10.66 -45.32 10.60
CA ARG A 277 11.56 -46.17 11.40
C ARG A 277 12.70 -46.74 10.57
N GLN A 278 12.39 -47.26 9.38
CA GLN A 278 13.39 -47.80 8.44
C GLN A 278 14.34 -46.70 7.96
N ASN A 279 13.81 -45.56 7.50
CA ASN A 279 14.62 -44.42 7.05
C ASN A 279 15.59 -43.92 8.12
N ILE A 280 15.17 -43.85 9.39
CA ILE A 280 16.03 -43.42 10.50
C ILE A 280 17.15 -44.43 10.73
N SER A 281 16.81 -45.73 10.78
CA SER A 281 17.79 -46.79 10.93
C SER A 281 18.85 -46.79 9.81
N GLU A 282 18.44 -46.57 8.56
CA GLU A 282 19.33 -46.53 7.40
C GLU A 282 20.19 -45.26 7.36
N ALA A 283 19.60 -44.09 7.63
CA ALA A 283 20.30 -42.81 7.55
C ALA A 283 21.47 -42.71 8.54
N THR A 284 21.33 -43.34 9.71
CA THR A 284 22.40 -43.31 10.71
C THR A 284 23.52 -44.29 10.38
N GLN A 285 23.24 -45.41 9.72
CA GLN A 285 24.29 -46.34 9.29
C GLN A 285 25.34 -45.65 8.39
N ILE A 286 24.91 -44.72 7.55
CA ILE A 286 25.78 -43.97 6.61
C ILE A 286 26.67 -42.92 7.31
N GLN A 287 26.18 -42.28 8.38
CA GLN A 287 26.97 -41.29 9.13
C GLN A 287 28.04 -41.92 10.05
N LEU A 288 27.85 -43.18 10.42
CA LEU A 288 28.79 -43.93 11.26
C LEU A 288 30.05 -44.35 10.51
N ASP A 289 29.96 -44.59 9.20
CA ASP A 289 31.09 -45.01 8.37
C ASP A 289 32.06 -43.86 8.03
N THR A 290 31.63 -42.60 8.20
CA THR A 290 32.37 -41.40 7.75
C THR A 290 33.06 -40.62 8.88
N SER A 291 32.87 -41.00 10.14
CA SER A 291 33.43 -40.31 11.31
C SER A 291 34.40 -41.23 12.06
N SER A 292 35.64 -40.80 12.30
CA SER A 292 36.75 -41.57 12.91
C SER A 292 36.58 -41.98 14.39
N ALA A 293 35.34 -42.00 14.89
CA ALA A 293 34.95 -42.63 16.15
C ALA A 293 33.71 -43.49 15.87
N ALA A 294 33.92 -44.79 15.63
CA ALA A 294 32.85 -45.74 15.39
C ALA A 294 31.89 -45.77 16.60
N ILE A 295 30.75 -45.08 16.48
CA ILE A 295 29.64 -45.23 17.41
C ILE A 295 28.99 -46.58 17.07
N SER A 296 29.36 -47.64 17.78
CA SER A 296 28.89 -49.02 17.57
C SER A 296 27.39 -49.24 17.92
N HIS A 297 26.57 -48.20 17.92
CA HIS A 297 25.14 -48.30 18.24
C HIS A 297 24.31 -47.84 17.05
N GLN A 298 23.57 -48.79 16.46
CA GLN A 298 22.52 -48.49 15.48
C GLN A 298 21.48 -47.59 16.15
N LEU A 299 21.30 -46.40 15.58
CA LEU A 299 20.26 -45.49 16.03
C LEU A 299 18.90 -46.07 15.65
N THR A 300 18.01 -46.08 16.62
CA THR A 300 16.64 -46.55 16.43
C THR A 300 15.69 -45.53 17.04
N ALA A 301 14.43 -45.57 16.63
CA ALA A 301 13.38 -44.74 17.18
C ALA A 301 12.14 -45.57 17.41
N SER A 302 11.40 -45.22 18.45
CA SER A 302 10.12 -45.81 18.79
C SER A 302 9.00 -44.87 18.37
N PHE A 303 7.86 -45.43 17.97
CA PHE A 303 6.73 -44.69 17.42
C PHE A 303 5.42 -45.08 18.09
N GLY A 304 4.60 -44.09 18.38
CA GLY A 304 3.23 -44.24 18.85
C GLY A 304 2.24 -43.56 17.91
N LEU A 305 1.13 -44.22 17.63
CA LEU A 305 0.08 -43.73 16.73
C LEU A 305 -1.28 -43.68 17.43
N ALA A 306 -2.03 -42.62 17.14
CA ALA A 306 -3.46 -42.54 17.44
C ALA A 306 -4.19 -41.83 16.28
N SER A 307 -5.36 -42.33 15.90
CA SER A 307 -6.07 -41.91 14.71
C SER A 307 -7.47 -41.38 15.01
N TYR A 308 -7.85 -40.27 14.35
CA TYR A 308 -9.22 -39.77 14.35
C TYR A 308 -10.07 -40.52 13.31
N PRO A 309 -11.33 -40.86 13.62
CA PRO A 309 -12.02 -40.63 14.90
C PRO A 309 -11.86 -41.75 15.94
N ASP A 310 -11.32 -42.91 15.55
CA ASP A 310 -11.37 -44.14 16.34
C ASP A 310 -10.69 -44.02 17.72
N ASP A 311 -9.55 -43.34 17.77
CA ASP A 311 -8.76 -43.11 18.98
C ASP A 311 -9.03 -41.73 19.60
N GLY A 312 -10.14 -41.04 19.26
CA GLY A 312 -10.57 -39.83 19.95
C GLY A 312 -10.88 -38.66 19.03
N ASP A 313 -11.59 -37.68 19.58
CA ASP A 313 -12.22 -36.63 18.77
C ASP A 313 -11.39 -35.35 18.66
N ASP A 314 -10.45 -35.10 19.57
CA ASP A 314 -9.65 -33.87 19.65
C ASP A 314 -8.13 -34.09 19.69
N LEU A 315 -7.39 -33.04 19.32
CA LEU A 315 -5.93 -33.07 19.22
C LEU A 315 -5.25 -33.46 20.53
N HIS A 316 -5.73 -32.96 21.67
CA HIS A 316 -5.08 -33.21 22.95
C HIS A 316 -5.22 -34.67 23.35
N THR A 317 -6.43 -35.23 23.22
CA THR A 317 -6.71 -36.65 23.47
C THR A 317 -5.89 -37.56 22.55
N LEU A 318 -5.82 -37.24 21.26
CA LEU A 318 -5.04 -38.02 20.30
C LEU A 318 -3.54 -37.98 20.58
N ILE A 319 -2.98 -36.83 20.99
CA ILE A 319 -1.58 -36.72 21.41
C ILE A 319 -1.32 -37.61 22.64
N GLN A 320 -2.17 -37.53 23.67
CA GLN A 320 -2.01 -38.35 24.88
C GLN A 320 -2.04 -39.85 24.57
N ARG A 321 -2.92 -40.28 23.66
CA ARG A 321 -3.06 -41.68 23.26
C ARG A 321 -1.90 -42.15 22.38
N ALA A 322 -1.42 -41.30 21.48
CA ALA A 322 -0.22 -41.57 20.71
C ALA A 322 1.03 -41.67 21.62
N ASP A 323 1.14 -40.83 22.65
CA ASP A 323 2.20 -40.90 23.65
C ASP A 323 2.13 -42.20 24.48
N ALA A 324 0.93 -42.61 24.92
CA ALA A 324 0.73 -43.90 25.58
C ALA A 324 1.16 -45.08 24.68
N ALA A 325 0.88 -45.01 23.38
CA ALA A 325 1.33 -46.01 22.42
C ALA A 325 2.85 -45.99 22.24
N LEU A 326 3.47 -44.81 22.20
CA LEU A 326 4.93 -44.65 22.15
C LEU A 326 5.59 -45.26 23.39
N TYR A 327 5.01 -45.03 24.57
CA TYR A 327 5.48 -45.64 25.81
C TYR A 327 5.42 -47.17 25.73
N ALA A 328 4.32 -47.74 25.23
CA ALA A 328 4.19 -49.19 25.04
C ALA A 328 5.22 -49.74 24.03
N ALA A 329 5.51 -49.01 22.94
CA ALA A 329 6.57 -49.38 22.00
C ALA A 329 7.95 -49.44 22.68
N LYS A 330 8.27 -48.45 23.53
CA LYS A 330 9.52 -48.44 24.31
C LYS A 330 9.59 -49.59 25.31
N ALA A 331 8.49 -49.86 26.02
CA ALA A 331 8.40 -50.95 26.99
C ALA A 331 8.51 -52.34 26.34
N ALA A 332 7.96 -52.50 25.13
CA ALA A 332 7.99 -53.76 24.39
C ALA A 332 9.34 -54.06 23.71
N GLY A 333 10.36 -53.24 23.92
CA GLY A 333 11.73 -53.48 23.42
C GLY A 333 12.21 -52.46 22.39
N ARG A 334 11.54 -51.31 22.23
CA ARG A 334 11.96 -50.19 21.37
C ARG A 334 12.00 -50.55 19.88
N ASN A 335 12.50 -49.62 19.05
CA ASN A 335 12.67 -49.78 17.60
C ASN A 335 11.43 -50.38 16.91
N ARG A 336 10.25 -49.81 17.20
CA ARG A 336 8.98 -50.33 16.68
C ARG A 336 7.90 -49.27 16.65
N VAL A 337 6.83 -49.60 15.93
CA VAL A 337 5.60 -48.84 15.90
C VAL A 337 4.57 -49.54 16.79
N ALA A 338 3.86 -48.78 17.62
CA ALA A 338 2.67 -49.22 18.33
C ALA A 338 1.50 -48.28 18.00
N THR A 339 0.29 -48.85 17.89
CA THR A 339 -0.94 -48.08 17.68
C THR A 339 -1.81 -48.17 18.92
N TYR A 340 -2.46 -47.07 19.30
CA TYR A 340 -3.28 -47.02 20.51
C TYR A 340 -4.47 -47.98 20.44
N GLY A 341 -5.20 -48.02 19.32
CA GLY A 341 -6.31 -48.94 19.12
C GLY A 341 -5.97 -50.43 19.23
N GLN A 342 -4.68 -50.82 19.14
CA GLN A 342 -4.23 -52.20 19.37
C GLN A 342 -3.84 -52.49 20.83
N LEU A 343 -3.66 -51.45 21.66
CA LEU A 343 -3.27 -51.57 23.07
C LEU A 343 -4.48 -51.71 23.99
N VAL A 344 -5.63 -51.19 23.57
CA VAL A 344 -6.91 -51.37 24.25
C VAL A 344 -7.70 -52.42 23.47
N PRO A 345 -7.99 -53.62 24.01
CA PRO A 345 -8.88 -54.57 23.36
C PRO A 345 -10.23 -53.88 23.09
N SER A 346 -10.74 -53.99 21.87
CA SER A 346 -12.06 -53.46 21.49
C SER A 346 -13.19 -54.18 22.23
N GLU A 347 -13.42 -53.86 23.49
CA GLU A 347 -14.69 -54.13 24.16
C GLU A 347 -15.58 -52.91 23.99
N VAL A 348 -16.52 -52.98 23.04
CA VAL A 348 -17.90 -52.47 23.07
C VAL A 348 -18.40 -52.40 21.61
N THR A 349 -19.04 -53.48 21.14
CA THR A 349 -20.19 -53.43 20.22
C THR A 349 -20.83 -54.82 20.16
N ALA A 350 -21.86 -55.06 20.99
CA ALA A 350 -23.03 -55.90 20.68
C ALA A 350 -23.80 -56.29 21.96
N ASN A 351 -24.54 -55.36 22.56
CA ASN A 351 -25.92 -55.63 22.99
C ASN A 351 -26.56 -54.33 23.49
N ASP A 352 -27.19 -53.59 22.58
CA ASP A 352 -28.28 -52.70 22.95
C ASP A 352 -29.29 -52.70 21.80
N GLN A 353 -30.20 -53.67 21.82
CA GLN A 353 -31.44 -53.58 21.05
C GLN A 353 -32.53 -53.03 21.98
N PRO A 354 -33.13 -51.87 21.66
CA PRO A 354 -34.29 -51.40 22.41
C PRO A 354 -35.51 -52.24 22.06
N SER A 355 -36.20 -52.71 23.11
CA SER A 355 -37.48 -53.40 23.01
C SER A 355 -38.51 -52.55 22.27
N THR A 356 -39.01 -53.03 21.13
CA THR A 356 -40.28 -52.55 20.58
C THR A 356 -41.38 -53.53 20.96
N ARG A 357 -42.13 -53.13 21.99
CA ARG A 357 -43.54 -53.53 22.16
C ARG A 357 -44.26 -53.25 20.83
N ASN A 358 -44.94 -54.24 20.28
CA ASN A 358 -46.17 -53.97 19.56
C ASN A 358 -47.17 -55.09 19.82
N GLY A 359 -48.29 -54.72 20.45
CA GLY A 359 -49.44 -55.58 20.63
C GLY A 359 -50.26 -55.65 19.35
N GLY A 360 -50.97 -56.77 19.18
CA GLY A 360 -51.91 -56.96 18.09
C GLY A 360 -52.36 -58.41 17.96
N LYS A 361 -53.21 -58.84 18.89
CA LYS A 361 -54.10 -59.99 18.70
C LYS A 361 -55.41 -59.51 18.08
N PRO A 362 -56.12 -60.40 17.38
CA PRO A 362 -57.50 -60.70 17.72
C PRO A 362 -57.60 -61.90 18.67
#